data_AF-A0A531LBZ3-F1
#
_entry.id   AF-A0A531LBZ3-F1
#
_cell.length_a   1.000
_cell.length_b   1.000
_cell.length_c   1.000
_cell.angle_alpha   90.00
_cell.angle_beta   90.00
_cell.angle_gamma   90.00
#
_symmetry.space_group_name_H-M   'P 1'
#
loop_
_entity.id
_entity.type
_entity.pdbx_description
1 polymer ?
#
loop_
_entity_poly.entity_id
_entity_poly.type
_entity_poly.pdbx_seq_one_letter_code
_entity_poly.pdbx_strand_id
1 'polypeptide(L)' 'MITKTLENLVKHAEAWPREDQEELADYARVIEARRTGLYATSETERLAVTAGLAEADDGTFVDEDTVRAADIRRSL' A
#
# COMPACT_ATOMS: atom_id res chain seq x y z
N MET A 1 -8.54 26.61 -1.30
CA MET A 1 -7.89 27.02 -0.04
C MET A 1 -7.77 25.78 0.83
N ILE A 2 -6.58 25.44 1.32
CA ILE A 2 -6.40 24.33 2.25
C ILE A 2 -7.13 24.63 3.56
N THR A 3 -7.71 23.63 4.21
CA THR A 3 -8.32 23.86 5.54
C THR A 3 -7.21 24.10 6.56
N LYS A 4 -7.46 24.96 7.56
CA LYS A 4 -6.50 25.17 8.66
C LYS A 4 -6.09 23.86 9.34
N THR A 5 -7.01 22.90 9.41
CA THR A 5 -6.75 21.56 9.95
C THR A 5 -5.73 20.80 9.11
N LEU A 6 -5.90 20.74 7.79
CA LEU A 6 -4.96 20.03 6.92
C LEU A 6 -3.59 20.73 6.88
N GLU A 7 -3.59 22.06 6.87
CA GLU A 7 -2.34 22.83 6.94
C GLU A 7 -1.55 22.55 8.22
N ASN A 8 -2.23 22.53 9.38
CA ASN A 8 -1.59 22.19 10.64
C ASN A 8 -1.11 20.73 10.65
N LEU A 9 -1.91 19.79 10.15
CA LEU A 9 -1.52 18.38 10.09
C LEU A 9 -0.20 18.20 9.32
N VAL A 10 -0.11 18.77 8.11
CA VAL A 10 1.10 18.64 7.27
C VAL A 10 2.33 19.21 7.99
N LYS A 11 2.21 20.39 8.62
CA LYS A 11 3.31 21.00 9.38
C LYS A 11 3.79 20.15 10.56
N HIS A 12 2.88 19.46 11.24
CA HIS A 12 3.27 18.58 12.35
C HIS A 12 3.86 17.27 11.84
N ALA A 13 3.31 16.73 10.74
CA ALA A 13 3.77 15.49 10.15
C ALA A 13 5.23 15.56 9.69
N GLU A 14 5.71 16.72 9.27
CA GLU A 14 7.14 16.93 8.91
C GLU A 14 8.12 16.55 10.03
N ALA A 15 7.69 16.65 11.30
CA ALA A 15 8.52 16.32 12.46
C ALA A 15 8.31 14.89 12.97
N TRP A 16 7.39 14.11 12.38
CA TRP A 16 7.15 12.73 12.79
C TRP A 16 8.29 11.79 12.39
N PRO A 17 8.40 10.61 13.03
CA PRO A 17 9.19 9.52 12.49
C PRO A 17 8.85 9.25 11.02
N ARG A 18 9.85 8.80 10.25
CA ARG A 18 9.71 8.54 8.82
C ARG A 18 8.58 7.55 8.51
N GLU A 19 8.45 6.52 9.34
CA GLU A 19 7.42 5.47 9.21
C GLU A 19 6.00 6.08 9.24
N ASP A 20 5.73 6.99 10.18
CA ASP A 20 4.44 7.66 10.30
C ASP A 20 4.19 8.64 9.14
N GLN A 21 5.24 9.27 8.61
CA GLN A 21 5.13 10.12 7.41
C GLN A 21 4.78 9.31 6.16
N GLU A 22 5.42 8.14 6.01
CA GLU A 22 5.16 7.21 4.91
C GLU A 22 3.74 6.63 5.00
N GLU A 23 3.28 6.27 6.20
CA GLU A 23 1.90 5.81 6.42
C GLU A 23 0.86 6.90 6.05
N LEU A 24 1.10 8.16 6.44
CA LEU A 24 0.21 9.26 6.04
C LEU A 24 0.19 9.45 4.51
N ALA A 25 1.33 9.30 3.85
CA ALA A 25 1.41 9.35 2.39
C ALA A 25 0.68 8.19 1.71
N ASP A 26 0.67 6.99 2.31
CA ASP A 26 -0.12 5.84 1.85
C ASP A 26 -1.62 6.17 1.85
N TYR A 27 -2.15 6.71 2.96
CA TYR A 27 -3.55 7.10 3.03
C TYR A 27 -3.92 8.18 2.01
N ALA A 28 -3.03 9.17 1.81
CA ALA A 28 -3.25 10.21 0.82
C ALA A 28 -3.33 9.65 -0.61
N ARG A 29 -2.47 8.69 -0.97
CA ARG A 29 -2.49 8.03 -2.29
C ARG A 29 -3.81 7.31 -2.58
N VAL A 30 -4.41 6.63 -1.59
CA VAL A 30 -5.72 5.99 -1.75
C VAL A 30 -6.82 7.01 -2.07
N ILE A 31 -6.77 8.19 -1.43
CA ILE A 31 -7.71 9.27 -1.71
C ILE A 31 -7.50 9.80 -3.13
N GLU A 32 -6.27 10.03 -3.55
CA GLU A 32 -5.97 10.47 -4.91
C GLU A 32 -6.42 9.46 -5.97
N ALA A 33 -6.23 8.17 -5.72
CA ALA A 33 -6.67 7.12 -6.62
C ALA A 33 -8.19 7.14 -6.84
N ARG A 34 -8.99 7.37 -5.78
CA ARG A 34 -10.44 7.53 -5.91
C ARG A 34 -10.85 8.76 -6.72
N ARG A 35 -10.03 9.81 -6.71
CA ARG A 35 -10.31 11.07 -7.42
C ARG A 35 -9.91 11.02 -8.89
N THR A 36 -8.82 10.33 -9.19
CA THR A 36 -8.22 10.28 -10.53
C THR A 36 -8.59 9.01 -11.29
N GLY A 37 -9.00 7.96 -10.59
CA GLY A 37 -9.16 6.62 -11.12
C GLY A 37 -7.84 5.85 -11.28
N LEU A 38 -6.70 6.44 -10.88
CA LEU A 38 -5.37 5.84 -11.02
C LEU A 38 -4.74 5.56 -9.66
N TYR A 39 -4.44 4.30 -9.38
CA TYR A 39 -3.65 3.91 -8.22
C TYR A 39 -2.16 3.97 -8.55
N ALA A 40 -1.45 4.93 -7.96
CA ALA A 40 0.01 4.98 -8.00
C ALA A 40 0.58 4.17 -6.83
N THR A 41 1.22 3.04 -7.13
CA THR A 41 1.88 2.19 -6.14
C THR A 41 2.99 2.95 -5.41
N SER A 42 3.12 2.73 -4.10
CA SER A 42 4.34 3.08 -3.37
C SER A 42 5.56 2.36 -3.94
N GLU A 43 6.76 2.83 -3.57
CA GLU A 43 7.99 2.15 -3.95
C GLU A 43 8.05 0.73 -3.37
N THR A 44 7.63 0.55 -2.12
CA THR A 44 7.57 -0.76 -1.46
C THR A 44 6.62 -1.71 -2.18
N GLU A 45 5.42 -1.27 -2.51
CA GLU A 45 4.46 -2.07 -3.28
C GLU A 45 4.99 -2.38 -4.67
N ARG A 46 5.61 -1.41 -5.34
CA ARG A 46 6.20 -1.59 -6.67
C ARG A 46 7.28 -2.67 -6.66
N LEU A 47 8.15 -2.65 -5.65
CA LEU A 47 9.19 -3.67 -5.46
C LEU A 47 8.58 -5.04 -5.16
N ALA A 48 7.58 -5.11 -4.27
CA ALA A 48 6.90 -6.36 -3.94
C ALA A 48 6.19 -6.98 -5.15
N VAL A 49 5.47 -6.18 -5.93
CA VAL A 49 4.83 -6.62 -7.18
C VAL A 49 5.87 -7.10 -8.18
N THR A 50 6.97 -6.37 -8.34
CA THR A 50 8.05 -6.76 -9.27
C THR A 50 8.67 -8.10 -8.86
N ALA A 51 8.91 -8.32 -7.57
CA ALA A 51 9.44 -9.58 -7.06
C ALA A 51 8.45 -10.73 -7.30
N GLY A 52 7.17 -10.54 -6.96
CA GLY A 52 6.15 -11.56 -7.18
C GLY A 52 5.94 -11.91 -8.66
N LEU A 53 6.09 -10.95 -9.57
CA LEU A 53 6.06 -11.22 -11.02
C LEU A 53 7.24 -12.08 -11.45
N ALA A 54 8.45 -11.81 -10.94
CA ALA A 54 9.62 -12.65 -11.25
C ALA A 54 9.47 -14.08 -10.71
N GLU A 55 8.96 -14.24 -9.49
CA GLU A 55 8.66 -15.56 -8.91
C GLU A 55 7.61 -16.31 -9.74
N ALA A 56 6.59 -15.61 -10.23
CA ALA A 56 5.55 -16.18 -11.08
C ALA A 56 6.09 -16.63 -12.45
N ASP A 57 6.96 -15.83 -13.07
CA ASP A 57 7.63 -16.18 -14.33
C ASP A 57 8.48 -17.44 -14.18
N ASP A 58 9.11 -17.62 -13.01
CA ASP A 58 9.89 -18.80 -12.65
C ASP A 58 9.03 -19.98 -12.14
N GLY A 59 7.70 -19.82 -12.05
CA GLY A 59 6.78 -20.84 -11.55
C GLY A 59 6.91 -21.14 -10.06
N THR A 60 7.50 -20.23 -9.28
CA THR A 60 7.75 -20.35 -7.84
C THR A 60 6.49 -19.99 -7.05
N PHE A 61 5.43 -20.78 -7.22
CA PHE A 61 4.22 -20.67 -6.42
C PHE A 61 4.29 -21.63 -5.23
N VAL A 62 3.68 -21.24 -4.11
CA VAL A 62 3.41 -22.17 -3.00
C VAL A 62 2.42 -23.24 -3.45
N ASP A 63 2.44 -24.40 -2.78
CA ASP A 63 1.53 -25.50 -3.07
C ASP A 63 0.07 -25.17 -2.70
N GLU A 64 -0.85 -25.95 -3.27
CA GLU A 64 -2.29 -25.72 -3.12
C GLU A 64 -2.78 -25.86 -1.66
N ASP A 65 -2.18 -26.76 -0.87
CA ASP A 65 -2.58 -26.94 0.53
C ASP A 65 -2.18 -25.72 1.36
N THR A 66 -1.01 -25.13 1.08
CA THR A 66 -0.58 -23.86 1.67
C THR A 66 -1.53 -22.71 1.30
N VAL A 67 -1.91 -22.57 0.02
CA VAL A 67 -2.90 -21.56 -0.42
C VAL A 67 -4.24 -21.77 0.30
N ARG A 68 -4.70 -23.02 0.37
CA ARG A 68 -5.96 -23.40 1.00
C ARG A 68 -5.99 -23.11 2.50
N ALA A 69 -4.87 -23.27 3.18
CA ALA A 69 -4.74 -22.95 4.60
C ALA A 69 -4.83 -21.42 4.87
N ALA A 70 -4.38 -20.59 3.94
CA ALA A 70 -4.37 -19.13 4.07
C ALA A 70 -5.67 -18.43 3.62
N ASP A 71 -6.57 -19.12 2.90
CA ASP A 71 -7.79 -18.52 2.36
C ASP A 71 -8.84 -18.21 3.45
N ILE A 72 -8.84 -16.95 3.90
CA ILE A 72 -9.74 -16.43 4.93
C ILE A 72 -11.22 -16.46 4.55
N ARG A 73 -11.57 -16.61 3.27
CA ARG A 73 -12.97 -16.71 2.82
C ARG A 73 -13.63 -18.01 3.32
N ARG A 74 -12.85 -18.99 3.75
CA ARG A 74 -13.35 -20.22 4.39
C ARG A 74 -13.83 -20.00 5.84
N SER A 75 -13.44 -18.88 6.46
CA SER A 75 -13.76 -18.56 7.86
C SER A 75 -15.00 -17.68 8.04
N LEU A 76 -15.71 -17.36 6.95
CA LEU A 76 -16.96 -16.60 6.92
C LEU A 76 -18.15 -17.53 6.59
#